data_AF-A0A1L0AUE2-F1
#
_entry.id   AF-A0A1L0AUE2-F1
#
_cell.length_a   1.000
_cell.length_b   1.000
_cell.length_c   1.000
_cell.angle_alpha   90.00
_cell.angle_beta   90.00
_cell.angle_gamma   90.00
#
_symmetry.space_group_name_H-M   'P 1'
#
loop_
_entity.id
_entity.type
_entity.pdbx_description
1 polymer ?
#
loop_
_entity_poly.entity_id
_entity_poly.type
_entity_poly.pdbx_seq_one_letter_code
_entity_poly.pdbx_strand_id
1 'polypeptide(L)'
;METLQPVNDDGNSLKTSTTTSESKDKIEPEITSEPQNITKPEFIPREIEFLNWHRGKLRLCDPKGVYKFRHIKPTLFQSFLQLITMLISSASLFYCYYLTYTEPKFLIAGVGEVSSLTWVDVLAFIAIAVIIVTALKNLGIQLKQHYLKSYLLAMFSNSLNRVILNNVRIFIFILIGVGIVVGIQDPTYETIDLEFLNEGVIADIFSALYSLLTVIITFRAFRFCRKELAE
;
A
#
# COMPACT_ATOMS: atom_id res chain seq x y z
N MET A 1 -38.15 -9.89 80.50
CA MET A 1 -36.83 -10.54 80.53
C MET A 1 -35.98 -9.81 79.51
N GLU A 2 -34.95 -9.14 80.02
CA GLU A 2 -33.82 -8.43 79.41
C GLU A 2 -33.93 -7.68 78.06
N THR A 3 -33.62 -6.40 78.21
CA THR A 3 -33.23 -5.33 77.29
C THR A 3 -32.15 -5.67 76.27
N LEU A 4 -32.16 -4.96 75.13
CA LEU A 4 -31.05 -4.09 74.70
C LEU A 4 -31.55 -3.13 73.60
N GLN A 5 -31.04 -1.90 73.67
CA GLN A 5 -31.51 -0.67 73.01
C GLN A 5 -30.40 -0.17 72.02
N PRO A 6 -30.51 1.01 71.38
CA PRO A 6 -30.84 1.25 69.96
C PRO A 6 -29.67 1.91 69.18
N VAL A 7 -29.92 2.55 68.01
CA VAL A 7 -29.44 3.91 67.64
C VAL A 7 -29.75 4.28 66.16
N ASN A 8 -30.65 5.28 66.02
CA ASN A 8 -30.80 6.45 65.12
C ASN A 8 -30.69 6.35 63.59
N ASP A 9 -31.73 6.70 62.80
CA ASP A 9 -32.46 7.98 62.55
C ASP A 9 -31.78 8.79 61.40
N ASP A 10 -32.39 8.81 60.21
CA ASP A 10 -33.29 9.86 59.66
C ASP A 10 -32.50 11.10 59.15
N GLY A 11 -32.81 11.78 58.04
CA GLY A 11 -33.93 11.76 57.12
C GLY A 11 -33.87 13.04 56.27
N ASN A 12 -34.26 12.90 55.00
CA ASN A 12 -34.99 13.84 54.13
C ASN A 12 -34.65 15.36 53.95
N SER A 13 -34.42 15.69 52.67
CA SER A 13 -35.17 16.64 51.82
C SER A 13 -35.21 18.15 52.16
N LEU A 14 -34.96 19.01 51.17
CA LEU A 14 -35.97 19.72 50.36
C LEU A 14 -35.36 20.96 49.64
N LYS A 15 -35.93 21.28 48.48
CA LYS A 15 -35.61 22.33 47.51
C LYS A 15 -35.89 23.77 48.00
N THR A 16 -35.27 24.76 47.36
CA THR A 16 -35.91 25.81 46.49
C THR A 16 -35.31 27.23 46.68
N SER A 17 -34.67 27.70 45.61
CA SER A 17 -34.71 29.02 44.94
C SER A 17 -34.42 30.39 45.60
N THR A 18 -33.62 31.14 44.82
CA THR A 18 -33.77 32.55 44.37
C THR A 18 -33.16 33.74 45.12
N THR A 19 -32.56 34.58 44.26
CA THR A 19 -32.45 36.06 44.26
C THR A 19 -31.29 36.78 44.96
N THR A 20 -30.26 37.05 44.14
CA THR A 20 -29.67 38.36 43.75
C THR A 20 -29.28 39.44 44.79
N SER A 21 -28.03 39.88 44.63
CA SER A 21 -27.47 41.24 44.80
C SER A 21 -27.33 41.83 46.21
N GLU A 22 -26.08 41.97 46.68
CA GLU A 22 -25.40 43.28 46.67
C GLU A 22 -23.92 43.21 47.11
N SER A 23 -23.14 43.96 46.35
CA SER A 23 -21.72 44.33 46.45
C SER A 23 -21.12 44.48 47.86
N LYS A 24 -19.89 43.97 48.05
CA LYS A 24 -18.76 44.79 48.54
C LYS A 24 -17.41 44.13 48.24
N ASP A 25 -16.53 44.94 47.66
CA ASP A 25 -15.17 44.67 47.21
C ASP A 25 -14.37 43.67 48.06
N LYS A 26 -13.83 42.65 47.38
CA LYS A 26 -12.56 42.06 47.78
C LYS A 26 -11.71 41.75 46.56
N ILE A 27 -10.57 42.43 46.55
CA ILE A 27 -9.49 42.42 45.58
C ILE A 27 -9.04 40.98 45.27
N GLU A 28 -8.85 40.73 43.96
CA GLU A 28 -8.29 39.52 43.34
C GLU A 28 -6.99 39.02 44.00
N PRO A 29 -6.67 37.73 43.84
CA PRO A 29 -5.69 37.46 42.81
C PRO A 29 -6.24 36.53 41.72
N GLU A 30 -6.26 37.08 40.52
CA GLU A 30 -6.15 36.42 39.24
C GLU A 30 -5.19 35.23 39.36
N ILE A 31 -5.72 34.00 39.37
CA ILE A 31 -4.90 32.82 39.07
C ILE A 31 -4.64 32.92 37.57
N THR A 32 -3.61 33.69 37.23
CA THR A 32 -2.91 33.56 35.96
C THR A 32 -2.34 32.15 35.94
N SER A 33 -3.15 31.20 35.49
CA SER A 33 -2.64 29.92 35.06
C SER A 33 -1.73 30.21 33.88
N GLU A 34 -0.43 30.27 34.18
CA GLU A 34 0.63 30.29 33.18
C GLU A 34 0.26 29.27 32.09
N PRO A 35 0.36 29.63 30.79
CA PRO A 35 0.24 28.62 29.76
C PRO A 35 1.33 27.61 30.04
N GLN A 36 0.94 26.38 30.39
CA GLN A 36 1.84 25.25 30.54
C GLN A 36 2.85 25.33 29.42
N ASN A 37 4.08 25.65 29.79
CA ASN A 37 5.19 25.80 28.88
C ASN A 37 5.30 24.45 28.18
N ILE A 38 4.78 24.38 26.94
CA ILE A 38 4.91 23.21 26.08
C ILE A 38 6.41 23.09 25.88
N THR A 39 7.05 22.28 26.73
CA THR A 39 8.46 21.95 26.62
C THR A 39 8.60 21.37 25.23
N LYS A 40 9.10 22.19 24.29
CA LYS A 40 9.43 21.71 22.96
C LYS A 40 10.42 20.57 23.21
N PRO A 41 10.12 19.33 22.76
CA PRO A 41 11.07 18.25 22.92
C PRO A 41 12.40 18.73 22.35
N GLU A 42 13.45 18.61 23.15
CA GLU A 42 14.80 19.03 22.77
C GLU A 42 15.25 18.09 21.64
N PHE A 43 14.95 18.47 20.41
CA PHE A 43 15.26 17.65 19.25
C PHE A 43 16.78 17.58 19.11
N ILE A 44 17.33 16.39 19.30
CA ILE A 44 18.74 16.12 19.07
C ILE A 44 19.03 16.53 17.61
N PRO A 45 20.07 17.33 17.32
CA PRO A 45 20.33 17.85 15.96
C PRO A 45 20.40 16.75 14.89
N ARG A 46 20.83 15.54 15.29
CA ARG A 46 20.85 14.35 14.44
C ARG A 46 19.45 13.85 14.03
N GLU A 47 18.44 14.00 14.89
CA GLU A 47 17.05 13.64 14.56
C GLU A 47 16.43 14.62 13.56
N ILE A 48 16.76 15.91 13.69
CA ILE A 48 16.32 16.94 12.76
C ILE A 48 16.93 16.68 11.37
N GLU A 49 18.22 16.36 11.31
CA GLU A 49 18.91 15.99 10.08
C GLU A 49 18.28 14.74 9.45
N PHE A 50 18.02 13.71 10.26
CA PHE A 50 17.35 12.48 9.82
C PHE A 50 15.94 12.75 9.25
N LEU A 51 15.13 13.57 9.93
CA LEU A 51 13.80 13.96 9.48
C LEU A 51 13.84 14.77 8.19
N ASN A 52 14.76 15.73 8.08
CA ASN A 52 14.93 16.56 6.89
C ASN A 52 15.35 15.71 5.68
N TRP A 53 16.28 14.78 5.88
CA TRP A 53 16.66 13.82 4.86
C TRP A 53 15.46 12.98 4.39
N HIS A 54 14.67 12.47 5.34
CA HIS A 54 13.47 11.68 5.02
C HIS A 54 12.32 12.46 4.39
N ARG A 55 12.24 13.78 4.59
CA ARG A 55 11.31 14.69 3.89
C ARG A 55 11.74 14.93 2.44
N GLY A 56 13.04 15.08 2.19
CA GLY A 56 13.59 15.26 0.84
C GLY A 56 13.61 13.98 0.01
N LYS A 57 13.68 12.81 0.65
CA LYS A 57 13.81 11.51 -0.04
C LYS A 57 12.60 11.19 -0.92
N LEU A 58 12.83 11.16 -2.23
CA LEU A 58 11.87 10.63 -3.22
C LEU A 58 11.75 9.11 -3.04
N ARG A 59 10.65 8.66 -2.43
CA ARG A 59 10.34 7.23 -2.27
C ARG A 59 9.58 6.74 -3.51
N LEU A 60 10.30 6.04 -4.39
CA LEU A 60 9.77 5.30 -5.53
C LEU A 60 10.01 3.80 -5.29
N CYS A 61 9.03 2.96 -5.66
CA CYS A 61 9.07 1.50 -5.53
C CYS A 61 9.28 0.96 -4.09
N ASP A 62 9.03 1.78 -3.06
CA ASP A 62 9.20 1.40 -1.65
C ASP A 62 7.91 1.62 -0.82
N PRO A 63 6.92 0.73 -0.98
CA PRO A 63 5.67 0.81 -0.21
C PRO A 63 5.90 0.68 1.30
N LYS A 64 6.96 -0.02 1.74
CA LYS A 64 7.32 -0.16 3.16
C LYS A 64 7.78 1.19 3.73
N GLY A 65 8.62 1.91 2.99
CA GLY A 65 9.07 3.24 3.35
C GLY A 65 7.92 4.25 3.43
N VAL A 66 6.98 4.20 2.49
CA VAL A 66 5.79 5.07 2.53
C VAL A 66 4.91 4.77 3.76
N TYR A 67 4.68 3.49 4.07
CA TYR A 67 3.92 3.09 5.26
C TYR A 67 4.57 3.59 6.57
N LYS A 68 5.89 3.43 6.73
CA LYS A 68 6.61 3.86 7.94
C LYS A 68 6.62 5.38 8.13
N PHE A 69 6.70 6.13 7.03
CA PHE A 69 6.84 7.59 7.06
C PHE A 69 5.55 8.30 6.64
N ARG A 70 4.39 7.69 6.89
CA ARG A 70 3.07 8.20 6.49
C ARG A 70 2.75 9.63 6.97
N HIS A 71 3.31 10.03 8.11
CA HIS A 71 3.09 11.36 8.69
C HIS A 71 3.83 12.48 7.93
N ILE A 72 4.83 12.11 7.11
CA ILE A 72 5.55 13.06 6.28
C ILE A 72 4.72 13.33 5.04
N LYS A 73 4.18 14.55 4.94
CA LYS A 73 3.48 15.00 3.73
C LYS A 73 4.47 15.08 2.57
N PRO A 74 4.24 14.37 1.45
CA PRO A 74 5.08 14.50 0.28
C PRO A 74 4.94 15.90 -0.32
N THR A 75 6.01 16.39 -0.96
CA THR A 75 5.94 17.66 -1.68
C THR A 75 5.06 17.52 -2.94
N LEU A 76 4.59 18.64 -3.49
CA LEU A 76 3.79 18.62 -4.72
C LEU A 76 4.55 17.97 -5.89
N PHE A 77 5.84 18.27 -6.02
CA PHE A 77 6.70 17.66 -7.04
C PHE A 77 6.83 16.14 -6.86
N GLN A 78 7.01 15.65 -5.62
CA GLN A 78 7.05 14.22 -5.34
C GLN A 78 5.71 13.54 -5.68
N SER A 79 4.59 14.20 -5.35
CA SER A 79 3.24 13.69 -5.66
C SER A 79 3.00 13.63 -7.17
N PHE A 80 3.49 14.62 -7.92
CA PHE A 80 3.42 14.65 -9.39
C PHE A 80 4.24 13.52 -10.02
N LEU A 81 5.47 13.28 -9.55
CA LEU A 81 6.28 12.15 -10.01
C LEU A 81 5.63 10.80 -9.68
N GLN A 82 5.02 10.66 -8.50
CA GLN A 82 4.27 9.47 -8.13
C GLN A 82 3.06 9.24 -9.04
N LEU A 83 2.36 10.31 -9.44
CA LEU A 83 1.27 10.23 -10.39
C LEU A 83 1.77 9.76 -11.77
N ILE A 84 2.81 10.38 -12.31
CA ILE A 84 3.38 9.99 -13.61
C ILE A 84 3.83 8.53 -13.59
N THR A 85 4.61 8.13 -12.58
CA THR A 85 5.10 6.75 -12.50
C THR A 85 3.97 5.73 -12.32
N MET A 86 2.90 6.10 -11.59
CA MET A 86 1.70 5.27 -11.49
C MET A 86 0.99 5.11 -12.83
N LEU A 87 0.86 6.19 -13.61
CA LEU A 87 0.27 6.15 -14.95
C LEU A 87 1.09 5.26 -15.88
N ILE A 88 2.42 5.41 -15.87
CA ILE A 88 3.32 4.56 -16.66
C ILE A 88 3.16 3.09 -16.24
N SER A 89 3.25 2.79 -14.94
CA SER A 89 3.14 1.41 -14.45
C SER A 89 1.78 0.77 -14.73
N SER A 90 0.69 1.53 -14.61
CA SER A 90 -0.66 1.04 -14.94
C SER A 90 -0.83 0.81 -16.45
N ALA A 91 -0.32 1.71 -17.29
CA ALA A 91 -0.29 1.53 -18.74
C ALA A 91 0.54 0.31 -19.13
N SER A 92 1.71 0.08 -18.50
CA SER A 92 2.52 -1.12 -18.73
C SER A 92 1.79 -2.39 -18.34
N LEU A 93 1.12 -2.44 -17.17
CA LEU A 93 0.31 -3.60 -16.79
C LEU A 93 -0.81 -3.87 -17.80
N PHE A 94 -1.51 -2.82 -18.23
CA PHE A 94 -2.60 -2.95 -19.21
C PHE A 94 -2.08 -3.42 -20.57
N TYR A 95 -0.96 -2.87 -21.02
CA TYR A 95 -0.35 -3.24 -22.29
C TYR A 95 0.14 -4.70 -22.28
N CYS A 96 0.80 -5.14 -21.21
CA CYS A 96 1.18 -6.55 -21.05
C CYS A 96 -0.05 -7.46 -21.08
N TYR A 97 -1.13 -7.09 -20.39
CA TYR A 97 -2.39 -7.85 -20.44
C TYR A 97 -2.99 -7.90 -21.84
N TYR A 98 -3.02 -6.77 -22.55
CA TYR A 98 -3.51 -6.69 -23.91
C TYR A 98 -2.74 -7.64 -24.82
N LEU A 99 -1.39 -7.59 -24.79
CA LEU A 99 -0.55 -8.50 -25.57
C LEU A 99 -0.82 -9.96 -25.26
N THR A 100 -0.90 -10.34 -23.97
CA THR A 100 -1.20 -11.72 -23.59
C THR A 100 -2.59 -12.18 -24.06
N TYR A 101 -3.56 -11.27 -24.21
CA TYR A 101 -4.91 -11.64 -24.65
C TYR A 101 -5.08 -11.66 -26.18
N THR A 102 -4.42 -10.76 -26.91
CA THR A 102 -4.64 -10.61 -28.37
C THR A 102 -3.75 -11.47 -29.24
N GLU A 103 -2.51 -11.72 -28.82
CA GLU A 103 -1.51 -12.46 -29.61
C GLU A 103 -1.77 -13.98 -29.74
N PRO A 104 -2.27 -14.72 -28.73
CA PRO A 104 -2.36 -16.18 -28.79
C PRO A 104 -3.56 -16.72 -29.60
N LYS A 105 -3.96 -16.08 -30.70
CA LYS A 105 -5.11 -16.52 -31.50
C LYS A 105 -4.64 -17.28 -32.73
N PHE A 106 -4.92 -18.58 -32.77
CA PHE A 106 -4.68 -19.40 -33.95
C PHE A 106 -5.98 -19.61 -34.72
N LEU A 107 -5.92 -19.48 -36.04
CA LEU A 107 -7.08 -19.71 -36.89
C LEU A 107 -7.14 -21.19 -37.27
N ILE A 108 -8.15 -21.90 -36.76
CA ILE A 108 -8.39 -23.30 -37.10
C ILE A 108 -9.46 -23.34 -38.19
N ALA A 109 -9.12 -23.91 -39.35
CA ALA A 109 -10.04 -24.03 -40.48
C ALA A 109 -11.34 -24.75 -40.05
N GLY A 110 -12.49 -24.11 -40.28
CA GLY A 110 -13.82 -24.64 -39.93
C GLY A 110 -14.30 -24.36 -38.50
N VAL A 111 -13.42 -23.88 -37.59
CA VAL A 111 -13.76 -23.55 -36.20
C VAL A 111 -13.63 -22.06 -35.91
N GLY A 112 -12.73 -21.34 -36.61
CA GLY A 112 -12.49 -19.91 -36.43
C GLY A 112 -11.24 -19.63 -35.57
N GLU A 113 -11.16 -18.41 -35.02
CA GLU A 113 -10.07 -18.02 -34.10
C GLU A 113 -10.22 -18.72 -32.75
N VAL A 114 -9.22 -19.50 -32.35
CA VAL A 114 -9.15 -20.17 -31.05
C VAL A 114 -7.97 -19.60 -30.27
N SER A 115 -8.22 -19.22 -29.02
CA SER A 115 -7.18 -18.68 -28.14
C SER A 115 -6.38 -19.83 -27.50
N SER A 116 -5.05 -19.75 -27.53
CA SER A 116 -4.14 -20.62 -26.79
C SER A 116 -3.88 -20.15 -25.35
N LEU A 117 -4.65 -19.17 -24.87
CA LEU A 117 -4.53 -18.68 -23.50
C LEU A 117 -4.92 -19.79 -22.52
N THR A 118 -4.02 -20.11 -21.59
CA THR A 118 -4.28 -21.16 -20.61
C THR A 118 -5.26 -20.69 -19.54
N TRP A 119 -6.03 -21.61 -18.96
CA TRP A 119 -6.89 -21.32 -17.82
C TRP A 119 -6.12 -20.78 -16.61
N VAL A 120 -4.85 -21.18 -16.46
CA VAL A 120 -3.97 -20.70 -15.38
C VAL A 120 -3.71 -19.21 -15.53
N ASP A 121 -3.47 -18.72 -16.75
CA ASP A 121 -3.22 -17.31 -17.03
C ASP A 121 -4.47 -16.47 -16.74
N VAL A 122 -5.64 -16.94 -17.16
CA VAL A 122 -6.93 -16.28 -16.87
C VAL A 122 -7.15 -16.16 -15.36
N LEU A 123 -6.93 -17.24 -14.60
CA LEU A 123 -7.06 -17.23 -13.15
C LEU A 123 -6.04 -16.29 -12.49
N ALA A 124 -4.80 -16.25 -12.98
CA ALA A 124 -3.77 -15.33 -12.49
C ALA A 124 -4.19 -13.86 -12.70
N PHE A 125 -4.75 -13.51 -13.86
CA PHE A 125 -5.26 -12.16 -14.13
C PHE A 125 -6.39 -11.77 -13.19
N ILE A 126 -7.37 -12.66 -13.00
CA ILE A 126 -8.47 -12.43 -12.06
C ILE A 126 -7.92 -12.21 -10.64
N ALA A 127 -6.97 -13.04 -10.20
CA ALA A 127 -6.34 -12.90 -8.89
C ALA A 127 -5.62 -11.55 -8.73
N ILE A 128 -4.86 -11.12 -9.74
CA ILE A 128 -4.18 -9.81 -9.75
C ILE A 128 -5.20 -8.67 -9.65
N ALA A 129 -6.29 -8.71 -10.43
CA ALA A 129 -7.35 -7.72 -10.39
C ALA A 129 -8.01 -7.65 -9.00
N VAL A 130 -8.34 -8.80 -8.41
CA VAL A 130 -8.91 -8.89 -7.06
C VAL A 130 -7.96 -8.30 -6.02
N ILE A 131 -6.65 -8.58 -6.11
CA ILE A 131 -5.66 -8.02 -5.20
C ILE A 131 -5.63 -6.50 -5.29
N ILE A 132 -5.61 -5.93 -6.50
CA ILE A 132 -5.55 -4.49 -6.73
C ILE A 132 -6.83 -3.81 -6.22
N VAL A 133 -8.01 -4.34 -6.56
CA VAL A 133 -9.30 -3.78 -6.12
C VAL A 133 -9.43 -3.85 -4.60
N THR A 134 -9.06 -4.98 -3.98
CA THR A 134 -9.09 -5.13 -2.52
C THR A 134 -8.13 -4.16 -1.84
N ALA A 135 -6.93 -3.96 -2.41
CA ALA A 135 -5.98 -2.99 -1.89
C ALA A 135 -6.52 -1.55 -1.99
N LEU A 136 -7.13 -1.18 -3.12
CA LEU A 136 -7.71 0.15 -3.31
C LEU A 136 -8.89 0.40 -2.34
N LYS A 137 -9.75 -0.61 -2.16
CA LYS A 137 -10.84 -0.57 -1.18
C LYS A 137 -10.31 -0.34 0.25
N ASN A 138 -9.27 -1.08 0.65
CA ASN A 138 -8.68 -0.95 1.98
C ASN A 138 -8.01 0.42 2.18
N LEU A 139 -7.30 0.95 1.18
CA LEU A 139 -6.77 2.33 1.23
C LEU A 139 -7.91 3.36 1.35
N GLY A 140 -9.03 3.14 0.66
CA GLY A 140 -10.19 4.01 0.74
C GLY A 140 -10.84 4.02 2.12
N ILE A 141 -10.91 2.87 2.81
CA ILE A 141 -11.39 2.78 4.19
C ILE A 141 -10.45 3.55 5.13
N GLN A 142 -9.13 3.35 4.98
CA GLN A 142 -8.11 4.03 5.79
C GLN A 142 -8.12 5.55 5.58
N LEU A 143 -8.44 6.02 4.37
CA LEU A 143 -8.58 7.45 4.10
C LEU A 143 -9.74 8.09 4.86
N LYS A 144 -10.83 7.34 5.12
CA LYS A 144 -11.95 7.83 5.94
C LYS A 144 -11.57 7.96 7.41
N GLN A 145 -10.67 7.10 7.89
CA GLN A 145 -10.18 7.11 9.27
C GLN A 145 -9.08 8.17 9.48
N HIS A 146 -8.13 8.27 8.55
CA HIS A 146 -7.06 9.26 8.57
C HIS A 146 -7.02 10.03 7.25
N TYR A 147 -7.37 11.33 7.29
CA TYR A 147 -7.48 12.16 6.10
C TYR A 147 -6.09 12.55 5.53
N LEU A 148 -5.48 11.63 4.79
CA LEU A 148 -4.18 11.81 4.12
C LEU A 148 -4.29 11.38 2.64
N LYS A 149 -4.89 12.22 1.79
CA LYS A 149 -5.05 11.94 0.34
C LYS A 149 -3.71 11.69 -0.37
N SER A 150 -2.68 12.44 -0.02
CA SER A 150 -1.34 12.29 -0.60
C SER A 150 -0.69 10.95 -0.22
N TYR A 151 -1.04 10.39 0.94
CA TYR A 151 -0.57 9.08 1.35
C TYR A 151 -1.17 7.98 0.45
N LEU A 152 -2.47 8.06 0.14
CA LEU A 152 -3.13 7.08 -0.73
C LEU A 152 -2.44 7.00 -2.11
N LEU A 153 -2.22 8.14 -2.75
CA LEU A 153 -1.55 8.22 -4.04
C LEU A 153 -0.12 7.66 -3.95
N ALA A 154 0.65 8.10 -2.95
CA ALA A 154 2.02 7.66 -2.75
C ALA A 154 2.11 6.14 -2.54
N MET A 155 1.21 5.60 -1.72
CA MET A 155 1.18 4.20 -1.34
C MET A 155 0.79 3.30 -2.52
N PHE A 156 -0.24 3.70 -3.27
CA PHE A 156 -0.70 2.97 -4.43
C PHE A 156 0.32 3.00 -5.58
N SER A 157 0.86 4.19 -5.89
CA SER A 157 1.93 4.37 -6.89
C SER A 157 3.15 3.51 -6.57
N ASN A 158 3.65 3.57 -5.32
CA ASN A 158 4.83 2.79 -4.92
C ASN A 158 4.58 1.29 -4.99
N SER A 159 3.37 0.83 -4.69
CA SER A 159 3.00 -0.58 -4.77
C SER A 159 2.97 -1.05 -6.23
N LEU A 160 2.33 -0.30 -7.14
CA LEU A 160 2.32 -0.61 -8.58
C LEU A 160 3.72 -0.60 -9.19
N ASN A 161 4.50 0.45 -8.93
CA ASN A 161 5.87 0.54 -9.43
C ASN A 161 6.73 -0.63 -8.90
N ARG A 162 6.47 -1.11 -7.68
CA ARG A 162 7.16 -2.28 -7.12
C ARG A 162 6.76 -3.59 -7.81
N VAL A 163 5.51 -3.72 -8.26
CA VAL A 163 5.08 -4.86 -9.09
C VAL A 163 5.85 -4.87 -10.41
N ILE A 164 5.85 -3.75 -11.14
CA ILE A 164 6.57 -3.63 -12.41
C ILE A 164 8.07 -3.89 -12.22
N LEU A 165 8.71 -3.26 -11.25
CA LEU A 165 10.14 -3.45 -10.99
C LEU A 165 10.50 -4.91 -10.69
N ASN A 166 9.70 -5.61 -9.91
CA ASN A 166 9.94 -7.02 -9.60
C ASN A 166 9.72 -7.91 -10.83
N ASN A 167 8.73 -7.62 -11.67
CA ASN A 167 8.51 -8.35 -12.93
C ASN A 167 9.65 -8.12 -13.93
N VAL A 168 10.13 -6.88 -14.08
CA VAL A 168 11.31 -6.57 -14.89
C VAL A 168 12.55 -7.33 -14.39
N ARG A 169 12.73 -7.44 -13.07
CA ARG A 169 13.82 -8.24 -12.50
C ARG A 169 13.69 -9.72 -12.87
N ILE A 170 12.51 -10.31 -12.75
CA ILE A 170 12.29 -11.70 -13.17
C ILE A 170 12.58 -11.85 -14.67
N PHE A 171 12.09 -10.93 -15.50
CA PHE A 171 12.31 -10.96 -16.94
C PHE A 171 13.81 -10.92 -17.28
N ILE A 172 14.60 -10.07 -16.61
CA ILE A 172 16.06 -10.05 -16.76
C ILE A 172 16.69 -11.40 -16.36
N PHE A 173 16.25 -12.02 -15.27
CA PHE A 173 16.74 -13.35 -14.88
C PHE A 173 16.39 -14.43 -15.92
N ILE A 174 15.18 -14.38 -16.49
CA ILE A 174 14.77 -15.29 -17.56
C ILE A 174 15.64 -15.08 -18.80
N LEU A 175 15.88 -13.83 -19.23
CA LEU A 175 16.74 -13.52 -20.37
C LEU A 175 18.17 -14.05 -20.18
N ILE A 176 18.73 -13.89 -18.97
CA ILE A 176 20.06 -14.44 -18.64
C ILE A 176 20.02 -15.98 -18.73
N GLY A 177 18.99 -16.61 -18.19
CA GLY A 177 18.82 -18.07 -18.26
C GLY A 177 18.73 -18.59 -19.69
N VAL A 178 17.92 -17.94 -20.54
CA VAL A 178 17.81 -18.26 -21.97
C VAL A 178 19.15 -18.07 -22.67
N GLY A 179 19.87 -16.97 -22.42
CA GLY A 179 21.19 -16.74 -23.00
C GLY A 179 22.20 -17.83 -22.64
N ILE A 180 22.18 -18.34 -21.41
CA ILE A 180 23.03 -19.46 -20.99
C ILE A 180 22.68 -20.75 -21.74
N VAL A 181 21.38 -21.07 -21.86
CA VAL A 181 20.94 -22.29 -22.56
C VAL A 181 21.33 -22.24 -24.03
N VAL A 182 21.08 -21.11 -24.70
CA VAL A 182 21.47 -20.91 -26.11
C VAL A 182 22.99 -21.02 -26.26
N GLY A 183 23.77 -20.41 -25.36
CA GLY A 183 25.24 -20.50 -25.41
C GLY A 183 25.81 -21.90 -25.17
N ILE A 184 25.07 -22.79 -24.51
CA ILE A 184 25.44 -24.22 -24.37
C ILE A 184 25.12 -25.00 -25.65
N GLN A 185 24.02 -24.68 -26.31
CA GLN A 185 23.57 -25.37 -27.53
C GLN A 185 24.37 -24.94 -28.77
N ASP A 186 24.57 -23.63 -28.95
CA ASP A 186 25.33 -23.03 -30.04
C ASP A 186 26.29 -21.96 -29.46
N PRO A 187 27.57 -22.29 -29.22
CA PRO A 187 28.53 -21.35 -28.64
C PRO A 187 28.86 -20.17 -29.58
N THR A 188 28.51 -20.28 -30.86
CA THR A 188 28.68 -19.23 -31.88
C THR A 188 27.49 -18.26 -31.96
N TYR A 189 26.34 -18.58 -31.34
CA TYR A 189 25.11 -17.78 -31.37
C TYR A 189 24.62 -17.41 -32.79
N GLU A 190 25.04 -18.13 -33.82
CA GLU A 190 24.68 -17.81 -35.22
C GLU A 190 23.28 -18.32 -35.56
N THR A 191 22.84 -19.41 -34.92
CA THR A 191 21.52 -19.99 -35.11
C THR A 191 20.72 -19.98 -33.80
N ILE A 192 20.12 -18.82 -33.49
CA ILE A 192 19.22 -18.69 -32.34
C ILE A 192 17.87 -19.30 -32.72
N ASP A 193 17.70 -20.58 -32.45
CA ASP A 193 16.39 -21.24 -32.49
C ASP A 193 15.71 -21.10 -31.12
N LEU A 194 14.64 -20.31 -31.06
CA LEU A 194 13.83 -20.09 -29.84
C LEU A 194 12.51 -20.87 -29.89
N GLU A 195 12.29 -21.68 -30.93
CA GLU A 195 11.04 -22.42 -31.11
C GLU A 195 10.83 -23.42 -29.94
N PHE A 196 11.92 -23.95 -29.38
CA PHE A 196 11.89 -24.79 -28.17
C PHE A 196 11.30 -24.09 -26.92
N LEU A 197 11.30 -22.74 -26.86
CA LEU A 197 10.72 -21.99 -25.75
C LEU A 197 9.21 -21.81 -25.89
N ASN A 198 8.67 -21.95 -27.10
CA ASN A 198 7.28 -21.65 -27.41
C ASN A 198 6.42 -22.91 -27.56
N GLU A 199 7.05 -24.08 -27.70
CA GLU A 199 6.34 -25.34 -27.95
C GLU A 199 6.54 -26.38 -26.84
N GLY A 200 5.43 -27.04 -26.50
CA GLY A 200 5.41 -28.23 -25.66
C GLY A 200 5.20 -27.99 -24.17
N VAL A 201 5.19 -29.11 -23.43
CA VAL A 201 4.85 -29.16 -22.00
C VAL A 201 5.77 -28.27 -21.13
N ILE A 202 7.02 -28.10 -21.56
CA ILE A 202 8.00 -27.27 -20.84
C ILE A 202 7.59 -25.80 -20.89
N ALA A 203 7.15 -25.30 -22.05
CA ALA A 203 6.66 -23.93 -22.22
C ALA A 203 5.42 -23.66 -21.34
N ASP A 204 4.47 -24.60 -21.30
CA ASP A 204 3.27 -24.52 -20.45
C ASP A 204 3.63 -24.46 -18.96
N ILE A 205 4.59 -25.27 -18.50
CA ILE A 205 5.07 -25.27 -17.11
C ILE A 205 5.74 -23.93 -16.78
N PHE A 206 6.59 -23.40 -17.67
CA PHE A 206 7.24 -22.11 -17.47
C PHE A 206 6.23 -20.97 -17.43
N SER A 207 5.24 -20.97 -18.31
CA SER A 207 4.15 -19.99 -18.32
C SER A 207 3.36 -20.03 -17.02
N ALA A 208 2.94 -21.22 -16.58
CA ALA A 208 2.21 -21.39 -15.32
C ALA A 208 3.03 -20.93 -14.09
N LEU A 209 4.33 -21.25 -14.05
CA LEU A 209 5.23 -20.81 -12.99
C LEU A 209 5.39 -19.28 -12.98
N TYR A 210 5.56 -18.68 -14.16
CA TYR A 210 5.65 -17.23 -14.31
C TYR A 210 4.37 -16.54 -13.83
N SER A 211 3.20 -17.02 -14.25
CA SER A 211 1.89 -16.52 -13.82
C SER A 211 1.72 -16.61 -12.30
N LEU A 212 2.13 -17.72 -11.68
CA LEU A 212 2.13 -17.87 -10.22
C LEU A 212 3.05 -16.86 -9.52
N LEU A 213 4.28 -16.69 -10.00
CA LEU A 213 5.25 -15.73 -9.44
C LEU A 213 4.73 -14.29 -9.53
N THR A 214 4.09 -13.93 -10.64
CA THR A 214 3.48 -12.61 -10.86
C THR A 214 2.37 -12.33 -9.83
N VAL A 215 1.51 -13.31 -9.55
CA VAL A 215 0.50 -13.20 -8.48
C VAL A 215 1.14 -12.99 -7.12
N ILE A 216 2.18 -13.77 -6.78
CA ILE A 216 2.90 -13.66 -5.49
C ILE A 216 3.57 -12.28 -5.35
N ILE A 217 4.20 -11.79 -6.41
CA ILE A 217 4.81 -10.45 -6.46
C ILE A 217 3.77 -9.38 -6.19
N THR A 218 2.63 -9.46 -6.88
CA THR A 218 1.54 -8.50 -6.73
C THR A 218 1.01 -8.52 -5.30
N PHE A 219 0.72 -9.70 -4.75
CA PHE A 219 0.27 -9.86 -3.38
C PHE A 219 1.24 -9.25 -2.35
N ARG A 220 2.55 -9.48 -2.53
CA ARG A 220 3.59 -8.94 -1.64
C ARG A 220 3.75 -7.42 -1.78
N ALA A 221 3.71 -6.89 -2.99
CA ALA A 221 3.82 -5.46 -3.24
C ALA A 221 2.67 -4.69 -2.56
N PHE A 222 1.45 -5.20 -2.66
CA PHE A 222 0.24 -4.63 -2.06
C PHE A 222 0.02 -5.04 -0.59
N ARG A 223 0.95 -5.76 0.07
CA ARG A 223 0.78 -6.17 1.47
C ARG A 223 0.57 -4.99 2.40
N PHE A 224 1.29 -3.89 2.19
CA PHE A 224 1.22 -2.71 3.05
C PHE A 224 -0.06 -1.90 2.84
N CYS A 225 -0.71 -2.03 1.69
CA CYS A 225 -2.03 -1.45 1.43
C CYS A 225 -3.14 -2.08 2.28
N ARG A 226 -2.90 -3.26 2.84
CA ARG A 226 -3.86 -4.01 3.65
C ARG A 226 -3.59 -3.89 5.15
N LYS A 227 -2.48 -3.26 5.55
CA LYS A 227 -2.16 -3.05 6.96
C LYS A 227 -2.93 -1.86 7.48
N GLU A 228 -3.67 -2.05 8.57
CA GLU A 228 -4.30 -0.95 9.30
C GLU A 228 -3.24 0.06 9.76
N LEU A 229 -3.59 1.34 9.74
CA LEU A 229 -2.76 2.37 10.35
C LEU A 229 -2.95 2.26 11.86
N ALA A 230 -2.10 1.47 12.52
CA ALA A 230 -1.98 1.55 13.98
C ALA A 230 -1.46 2.95 14.34
N GLU A 231 -2.11 3.67 15.25
CA GLU A 231 -1.72 5.01 15.70
C GLU A 231 -0.31 5.04 16.28
#